data_AF-A0A354GSY4-F1
#
_entry.id   AF-A0A354GSY4-F1
#
_cell.length_a   1.000
_cell.length_b   1.000
_cell.length_c   1.000
_cell.angle_alpha   90.00
_cell.angle_beta   90.00
_cell.angle_gamma   90.00
#
_symmetry.space_group_name_H-M   'P 1'
#
loop_
_entity.id
_entity.type
_entity.pdbx_description
1 polymer ?
#
loop_
_entity_poly.entity_id
_entity_poly.type
_entity_poly.pdbx_seq_one_letter_code
_entity_poly.pdbx_strand_id
1 'polypeptide(L)'
;MKYFTPDLLAECRSLDPEVAEAAAAKWQRRAAAYRKRLQEIHHRLPLGVRRLMRSITLHDAYLLTTNLAKERGRPQFFLSFKLADGDGRAGVQLRYDMVKPLKVVLHEGTAAAGTILFALYDEFDVSEDGTLTHSILMTGGVETRVRFTNLLVTLFTRVVAPGRGRSNIKELAEMAAS
;
A
#
# COMPACT_ATOMS: atom_id res chain seq x y z
N MET A 1 5.12 7.05 -4.40
CA MET A 1 5.13 6.04 -5.48
C MET A 1 5.95 6.57 -6.64
N LYS A 2 6.70 5.71 -7.32
CA LYS A 2 7.54 6.05 -8.48
C LYS A 2 6.90 5.67 -9.81
N TYR A 3 6.16 4.56 -9.85
CA TYR A 3 5.63 3.99 -11.09
C TYR A 3 4.13 4.27 -11.24
N PHE A 4 3.33 3.96 -10.22
CA PHE A 4 1.88 4.15 -10.19
C PHE A 4 1.53 5.42 -9.40
N THR A 5 1.82 6.59 -10.01
CA THR A 5 1.61 7.88 -9.35
C THR A 5 0.15 8.31 -9.38
N PRO A 6 -0.34 9.03 -8.35
CA PRO A 6 -1.70 9.58 -8.33
C PRO A 6 -2.02 10.44 -9.56
N ASP A 7 -1.08 11.29 -10.00
CA ASP A 7 -1.26 12.11 -11.20
C ASP A 7 -1.51 11.27 -12.45
N LEU A 8 -0.79 10.16 -12.59
CA LEU A 8 -0.96 9.27 -13.74
C LEU A 8 -2.32 8.55 -13.67
N LEU A 9 -2.77 8.20 -12.46
CA LEU A 9 -4.10 7.65 -12.27
C LEU A 9 -5.20 8.67 -12.62
N ALA A 10 -5.00 9.94 -12.27
CA ALA A 10 -5.90 11.04 -12.64
C ALA A 10 -5.91 11.26 -14.16
N GLU A 11 -4.74 11.27 -14.82
CA GLU A 11 -4.61 11.35 -16.29
C GLU A 11 -5.37 10.20 -16.97
N CYS A 12 -5.26 8.96 -16.47
CA CYS A 12 -6.00 7.80 -17.00
C CYS A 12 -7.53 7.91 -16.84
N ARG A 13 -8.03 8.80 -15.97
CA ARG A 13 -9.46 9.05 -15.74
C ARG A 13 -9.95 10.33 -16.42
N SER A 14 -9.12 10.94 -17.26
CA SER A 14 -9.50 12.12 -18.02
C SER A 14 -10.73 11.84 -18.89
N LEU A 15 -11.60 12.85 -19.03
CA LEU A 15 -12.71 12.83 -20.00
C LEU A 15 -12.22 13.10 -21.43
N ASP A 16 -11.01 13.64 -21.58
CA ASP A 16 -10.34 13.78 -22.86
C ASP A 16 -9.72 12.44 -23.28
N PRO A 17 -10.21 11.82 -24.39
CA PRO A 17 -9.73 10.51 -24.84
C PRO A 17 -8.24 10.49 -25.19
N GLU A 18 -7.69 11.57 -25.77
CA GLU A 18 -6.29 11.61 -26.18
C GLU A 18 -5.38 11.59 -24.95
N VAL A 19 -5.76 12.34 -23.91
CA VAL A 19 -5.06 12.34 -22.62
C VAL A 19 -5.14 10.96 -21.97
N ALA A 20 -6.32 10.34 -21.93
CA ALA A 20 -6.53 9.04 -21.33
C ALA A 20 -5.72 7.93 -22.04
N GLU A 21 -5.69 7.94 -23.37
CA GLU A 21 -4.93 6.97 -24.18
C GLU A 21 -3.42 7.14 -23.99
N ALA A 22 -2.91 8.38 -24.02
CA ALA A 22 -1.50 8.66 -23.77
C ALA A 22 -1.09 8.22 -22.34
N ALA A 23 -1.95 8.45 -21.36
CA ALA A 23 -1.76 8.03 -19.98
C ALA A 23 -1.76 6.49 -19.85
N ALA A 24 -2.64 5.79 -20.55
CA ALA A 24 -2.67 4.33 -20.58
C ALA A 24 -1.37 3.75 -21.17
N ALA A 25 -0.83 4.32 -22.25
CA ALA A 25 0.46 3.91 -22.80
C ALA A 25 1.61 4.16 -21.81
N LYS A 26 1.60 5.32 -21.13
CA LYS A 26 2.57 5.66 -20.07
C LYS A 26 2.47 4.71 -18.88
N TRP A 27 1.26 4.32 -18.49
CA TRP A 27 0.98 3.32 -17.46
C TRP A 27 1.63 1.98 -17.80
N GLN A 28 1.38 1.45 -18.99
CA GLN A 28 1.97 0.18 -19.44
C GLN A 28 3.50 0.20 -19.38
N ARG A 29 4.13 1.28 -19.86
CA ARG A 29 5.59 1.45 -19.80
C ARG A 29 6.10 1.45 -18.36
N ARG A 30 5.46 2.18 -17.45
CA ARG A 30 5.85 2.22 -16.03
C ARG A 30 5.61 0.90 -15.32
N ALA A 31 4.53 0.19 -15.63
CA ALA A 31 4.28 -1.15 -15.12
C ALA A 31 5.36 -2.16 -15.56
N ALA A 32 5.82 -2.06 -16.82
CA ALA A 32 6.93 -2.86 -17.32
C ALA A 32 8.25 -2.52 -16.60
N ALA A 33 8.54 -1.22 -16.42
CA ALA A 33 9.72 -0.77 -15.69
C ALA A 33 9.70 -1.21 -14.22
N TYR A 34 8.54 -1.18 -13.56
CA TYR A 34 8.39 -1.65 -12.19
C TYR A 34 8.61 -3.16 -12.08
N ARG A 35 8.04 -3.96 -13.00
CA ARG A 35 8.28 -5.40 -13.05
C ARG A 35 9.77 -5.72 -13.21
N LYS A 36 10.46 -5.00 -14.11
CA LYS A 36 11.92 -5.13 -14.27
C LYS A 36 12.65 -4.79 -12.97
N ARG A 37 12.31 -3.66 -12.33
CA ARG A 37 12.89 -3.26 -11.05
C ARG A 37 12.70 -4.33 -9.97
N LEU A 38 11.50 -4.89 -9.85
CA LEU A 38 11.20 -5.95 -8.90
C LEU A 38 12.05 -7.19 -9.12
N GLN A 39 12.29 -7.59 -10.38
CA GLN A 39 13.19 -8.69 -10.70
C GLN A 39 14.63 -8.39 -10.26
N GLU A 40 15.12 -7.19 -10.51
CA GLU A 40 16.48 -6.76 -10.11
C GLU A 40 16.66 -6.80 -8.59
N ILE A 41 15.68 -6.31 -7.83
CA ILE A 41 15.77 -6.26 -6.36
C ILE A 41 15.29 -7.53 -5.66
N HIS A 42 14.72 -8.51 -6.38
CA HIS A 42 14.04 -9.67 -5.80
C HIS A 42 14.88 -10.41 -4.75
N HIS A 43 16.18 -10.60 -5.03
CA HIS A 43 17.12 -11.29 -4.13
C HIS A 43 17.39 -10.52 -2.83
N ARG A 44 17.15 -9.20 -2.81
CA ARG A 44 17.31 -8.32 -1.64
C ARG A 44 16.04 -8.22 -0.80
N LEU A 45 14.91 -8.73 -1.30
CA LEU A 45 13.63 -8.64 -0.59
C LEU A 45 13.54 -9.69 0.53
N PRO A 46 13.09 -9.32 1.73
CA PRO A 46 12.91 -10.27 2.82
C PRO A 46 11.82 -11.28 2.45
N LEU A 47 11.85 -12.44 3.10
CA LEU A 47 10.96 -13.56 2.77
C LEU A 47 9.48 -13.16 2.83
N GLY A 48 9.08 -12.30 3.79
CA GLY A 48 7.71 -11.82 3.89
C GLY A 48 7.24 -11.00 2.70
N VAL A 49 8.09 -10.12 2.16
CA VAL A 49 7.76 -9.34 0.94
C VAL A 49 7.61 -10.28 -0.25
N ARG A 50 8.54 -11.22 -0.44
CA ARG A 50 8.45 -12.22 -1.51
C ARG A 50 7.18 -13.08 -1.38
N ARG A 51 6.79 -13.45 -0.17
CA ARG A 51 5.56 -14.21 0.11
C ARG A 51 4.31 -13.41 -0.24
N LEU A 52 4.26 -12.12 0.15
CA LEU A 52 3.17 -11.21 -0.19
C LEU A 52 2.99 -11.13 -1.70
N MET A 53 4.06 -10.74 -2.42
CA MET A 53 4.04 -10.55 -3.87
C MET A 53 3.64 -11.80 -4.66
N ARG A 54 4.00 -13.00 -4.18
CA ARG A 54 3.67 -14.26 -4.87
C ARG A 54 2.22 -14.68 -4.68
N SER A 55 1.61 -14.32 -3.56
CA SER A 55 0.42 -15.04 -3.08
C SER A 55 -0.77 -14.13 -2.78
N ILE A 56 -0.59 -12.81 -2.80
CA ILE A 56 -1.57 -11.84 -2.32
C ILE A 56 -1.50 -10.60 -3.21
N THR A 57 -2.65 -10.20 -3.74
CA THR A 57 -2.85 -8.92 -4.42
C THR A 57 -3.55 -7.98 -3.45
N LEU A 58 -2.97 -6.80 -3.21
CA LEU A 58 -3.62 -5.77 -2.37
C LEU A 58 -4.58 -4.88 -3.17
N HIS A 59 -4.58 -4.95 -4.50
CA HIS A 59 -5.55 -4.25 -5.35
C HIS A 59 -6.98 -4.58 -4.88
N ASP A 60 -7.78 -3.55 -4.67
CA ASP A 60 -9.15 -3.60 -4.14
C ASP A 60 -9.28 -4.20 -2.73
N ALA A 61 -8.18 -4.42 -2.02
CA ALA A 61 -8.22 -4.88 -0.64
C ALA A 61 -8.71 -3.76 0.28
N TYR A 62 -9.73 -4.05 1.08
CA TYR A 62 -10.36 -3.12 2.02
C TYR A 62 -9.50 -3.01 3.29
N LEU A 63 -9.06 -1.81 3.64
CA LEU A 63 -8.31 -1.56 4.87
C LEU A 63 -9.24 -1.69 6.09
N LEU A 64 -8.92 -2.63 6.98
CA LEU A 64 -9.67 -2.88 8.22
C LEU A 64 -9.12 -2.03 9.37
N THR A 65 -7.81 -2.10 9.59
CA THR A 65 -7.16 -1.47 10.74
C THR A 65 -5.75 -1.02 10.41
N THR A 66 -5.34 0.05 11.08
CA THR A 66 -3.98 0.58 11.15
C THR A 66 -3.58 0.67 12.61
N ASN A 67 -2.39 0.20 12.97
CA ASN A 67 -1.92 0.29 14.35
C ASN A 67 -0.41 0.56 14.40
N LEU A 68 0.00 1.44 15.31
CA LEU A 68 1.39 1.65 15.68
C LEU A 68 1.62 1.13 17.08
N ALA A 69 2.60 0.26 17.24
CA ALA A 69 3.01 -0.26 18.54
C ALA A 69 4.52 -0.10 18.73
N LYS A 70 4.97 -0.25 19.97
CA LYS A 70 6.39 -0.41 20.29
C LYS A 70 6.59 -1.78 20.92
N GLU A 71 7.31 -2.66 20.24
CA GLU A 71 7.68 -3.98 20.78
C GLU A 71 9.17 -3.94 21.14
N ARG A 72 9.51 -4.14 22.41
CA ARG A 72 10.90 -4.10 22.91
C ARG A 72 11.66 -2.81 22.51
N GLY A 73 10.96 -1.67 22.55
CA GLY A 73 11.50 -0.36 22.18
C GLY A 73 11.63 -0.12 20.66
N ARG A 74 11.25 -1.06 19.81
CA ARG A 74 11.28 -0.90 18.35
C ARG A 74 9.88 -0.53 17.83
N PRO A 75 9.75 0.50 16.98
CA PRO A 75 8.47 0.85 16.38
C PRO A 75 8.03 -0.24 15.40
N GLN A 76 6.77 -0.66 15.53
CA GLN A 76 6.11 -1.58 14.62
C GLN A 76 4.85 -0.94 14.07
N PHE A 77 4.60 -1.20 12.79
CA PHE A 77 3.37 -0.78 12.12
C PHE A 77 2.61 -1.99 11.62
N PHE A 78 1.29 -1.94 11.76
CA PHE A 78 0.39 -3.00 11.37
C PHE A 78 -0.66 -2.44 10.41
N LEU A 79 -0.83 -3.14 9.29
CA LEU A 79 -1.94 -2.94 8.36
C LEU A 79 -2.71 -4.24 8.22
N SER A 80 -4.01 -4.20 8.44
CA SER A 80 -4.88 -5.36 8.19
C SER A 80 -5.83 -5.04 7.06
N PHE A 81 -5.89 -5.91 6.07
CA PHE A 81 -6.76 -5.80 4.91
C PHE A 81 -7.71 -6.99 4.82
N LYS A 82 -8.95 -6.74 4.42
CA LYS A 82 -9.85 -7.76 3.86
C LYS A 82 -9.57 -7.84 2.36
N LEU A 83 -9.25 -9.02 1.85
CA LEU A 83 -8.97 -9.22 0.43
C LEU A 83 -10.26 -9.23 -0.39
N ALA A 84 -10.19 -8.75 -1.65
CA ALA A 84 -11.31 -8.74 -2.57
C ALA A 84 -11.69 -10.16 -3.03
N ASP A 85 -10.67 -10.97 -3.38
CA ASP A 85 -10.84 -12.33 -3.90
C ASP A 85 -10.68 -13.40 -2.82
N GLY A 86 -11.61 -14.36 -2.83
CA GLY A 86 -11.85 -15.33 -1.76
C GLY A 86 -11.32 -16.73 -2.04
N ASP A 87 -10.03 -16.90 -2.28
CA ASP A 87 -9.35 -18.22 -2.36
C ASP A 87 -9.27 -18.92 -0.99
N GLY A 88 -10.38 -18.93 -0.23
CA GLY A 88 -10.46 -19.39 1.17
C GLY A 88 -9.78 -18.46 2.18
N ARG A 89 -9.24 -17.31 1.73
CA ARG A 89 -8.62 -16.30 2.58
C ARG A 89 -9.56 -15.10 2.71
N ALA A 90 -9.84 -14.68 3.94
CA ALA A 90 -10.66 -13.48 4.16
C ALA A 90 -9.81 -12.22 4.23
N GLY A 91 -8.54 -12.32 4.58
CA GLY A 91 -7.66 -11.17 4.59
C GLY A 91 -6.22 -11.45 4.99
N VAL A 92 -5.47 -10.36 5.14
CA VAL A 92 -4.04 -10.36 5.45
C VAL A 92 -3.72 -9.26 6.47
N GLN A 93 -2.83 -9.57 7.40
CA GLN A 93 -2.16 -8.59 8.25
C GLN A 93 -0.69 -8.50 7.86
N LEU A 94 -0.23 -7.27 7.68
CA LEU A 94 1.13 -6.88 7.37
C LEU A 94 1.72 -6.21 8.61
N ARG A 95 2.76 -6.80 9.18
CA ARG A 95 3.52 -6.22 10.29
C ARG A 95 4.91 -5.80 9.82
N TYR A 96 5.23 -4.53 9.99
CA TYR A 96 6.49 -3.93 9.59
C TYR A 96 7.36 -3.66 10.81
N ASP A 97 8.62 -4.10 10.76
CA ASP A 97 9.66 -3.65 11.69
C ASP A 97 10.24 -2.33 11.15
N MET A 98 9.79 -1.20 11.69
CA MET A 98 10.06 0.12 11.12
C MET A 98 11.45 0.65 11.46
N VAL A 99 12.04 1.41 10.53
CA VAL A 99 13.32 2.12 10.76
C VAL A 99 13.20 3.64 10.76
N LYS A 100 12.10 4.17 10.23
CA LYS A 100 11.75 5.59 10.24
C LYS A 100 10.28 5.75 10.58
N PRO A 101 9.84 6.91 11.10
CA PRO A 101 8.43 7.20 11.30
C PRO A 101 7.59 6.98 10.04
N LEU A 102 6.32 6.63 10.23
CA LEU A 102 5.37 6.41 9.16
C LEU A 102 5.18 7.72 8.40
N LYS A 103 5.26 7.68 7.06
CA LYS A 103 4.95 8.85 6.25
C LYS A 103 3.61 8.64 5.55
N VAL A 104 2.67 9.55 5.80
CA VAL A 104 1.41 9.61 5.08
C VAL A 104 1.42 10.86 4.20
N VAL A 105 1.07 10.68 2.93
CA VAL A 105 0.98 11.77 1.95
C VAL A 105 -0.44 11.81 1.44
N LEU A 106 -1.09 12.97 1.56
CA LEU A 106 -2.37 13.22 0.93
C LEU A 106 -2.11 13.86 -0.44
N HIS A 107 -2.59 13.21 -1.50
CA HIS A 107 -2.49 13.73 -2.86
C HIS A 107 -3.79 14.46 -3.21
N GLU A 108 -3.67 15.76 -3.46
CA GLU A 108 -4.80 16.60 -3.85
C GLU A 108 -5.43 16.11 -5.18
N GLY A 109 -6.72 16.36 -5.39
CA GLY A 109 -7.42 15.96 -6.62
C GLY A 109 -7.92 14.50 -6.69
N THR A 110 -7.59 13.65 -5.71
CA THR A 110 -8.09 12.25 -5.63
C THR A 110 -8.89 11.95 -4.36
N ALA A 111 -9.03 12.93 -3.47
CA ALA A 111 -9.72 12.81 -2.20
C ALA A 111 -11.23 13.01 -2.31
N ALA A 112 -12.00 11.91 -2.31
CA ALA A 112 -13.40 11.96 -1.91
C ALA A 112 -13.45 11.97 -0.37
N ALA A 113 -14.07 13.00 0.22
CA ALA A 113 -14.19 13.12 1.67
C ALA A 113 -14.99 11.95 2.27
N GLY A 114 -14.49 11.34 3.35
CA GLY A 114 -15.19 10.30 4.10
C GLY A 114 -15.11 8.87 3.54
N THR A 115 -14.12 8.59 2.68
CA THR A 115 -14.09 7.35 1.90
C THR A 115 -13.49 6.18 2.66
N ILE A 116 -14.15 5.03 2.54
CA ILE A 116 -13.59 3.71 2.79
C ILE A 116 -12.26 3.58 2.03
N LEU A 117 -11.20 3.18 2.73
CA LEU A 117 -9.88 3.02 2.14
C LEU A 117 -9.73 1.61 1.53
N PHE A 118 -9.76 1.53 0.20
CA PHE A 118 -9.31 0.37 -0.57
C PHE A 118 -7.90 0.64 -1.08
N ALA A 119 -7.03 -0.37 -1.03
CA ALA A 119 -5.73 -0.27 -1.68
C ALA A 119 -5.90 -0.29 -3.21
N LEU A 120 -5.42 0.76 -3.87
CA LEU A 120 -5.41 0.86 -5.33
C LEU A 120 -4.13 0.27 -5.89
N TYR A 121 -2.98 0.69 -5.39
CA TYR A 121 -1.68 0.23 -5.88
C TYR A 121 -0.67 0.17 -4.76
N ASP A 122 0.24 -0.79 -4.84
CA ASP A 122 1.37 -0.90 -3.94
C ASP A 122 2.71 -1.04 -4.69
N GLU A 123 3.76 -0.51 -4.06
CA GLU A 123 5.12 -0.52 -4.58
C GLU A 123 6.14 -0.90 -3.51
N PHE A 124 7.00 -1.87 -3.82
CA PHE A 124 8.20 -2.18 -3.05
C PHE A 124 9.45 -1.64 -3.73
N ASP A 125 10.37 -1.11 -2.93
CA ASP A 125 11.71 -0.74 -3.38
C ASP A 125 12.74 -0.97 -2.27
N VAL A 126 14.01 -0.98 -2.63
CA VAL A 126 15.15 -1.08 -1.70
C VAL A 126 16.10 0.09 -1.95
N SER A 127 16.41 0.85 -0.91
CA SER A 127 17.41 1.92 -0.96
C SER A 127 18.85 1.38 -0.96
N GLU A 128 19.81 2.26 -1.21
CA GLU A 128 21.23 1.93 -1.23
C GLU A 128 21.72 1.42 0.14
N ASP A 129 21.21 2.01 1.22
CA ASP A 129 21.45 1.59 2.62
C ASP A 129 20.82 0.24 3.00
N GLY A 130 20.14 -0.44 2.05
CA GLY A 130 19.47 -1.73 2.28
C GLY A 130 18.10 -1.63 2.95
N THR A 131 17.65 -0.44 3.35
CA THR A 131 16.29 -0.24 3.89
C THR A 131 15.24 -0.49 2.81
N LEU A 132 14.13 -1.13 3.18
CA LEU A 132 13.01 -1.36 2.28
C LEU A 132 11.97 -0.26 2.41
N THR A 133 11.28 0.03 1.31
CA THR A 133 10.11 0.90 1.30
C THR A 133 8.92 0.15 0.75
N HIS A 134 7.77 0.29 1.40
CA HIS A 134 6.47 -0.13 0.88
C HIS A 134 5.58 1.10 0.81
N SER A 135 5.19 1.47 -0.40
CA SER A 135 4.22 2.53 -0.67
C SER A 135 2.89 1.89 -1.01
N ILE A 136 1.80 2.31 -0.39
CA ILE A 136 0.44 1.89 -0.71
C ILE A 136 -0.40 3.14 -0.97
N LEU A 137 -0.92 3.29 -2.19
CA LEU A 137 -1.92 4.30 -2.52
C LEU A 137 -3.31 3.71 -2.32
N MET A 138 -4.11 4.40 -1.53
CA MET A 138 -5.48 4.04 -1.26
C MET A 138 -6.47 4.97 -1.98
N THR A 139 -7.72 4.55 -2.05
CA THR A 139 -8.83 5.44 -2.42
C THR A 139 -8.81 6.72 -1.58
N GLY A 140 -9.26 7.83 -2.16
CA GLY A 140 -9.20 9.12 -1.49
C GLY A 140 -7.81 9.79 -1.52
N GLY A 141 -6.86 9.29 -2.31
CA GLY A 141 -5.57 9.96 -2.50
C GLY A 141 -4.58 9.81 -1.35
N VAL A 142 -4.85 8.91 -0.41
CA VAL A 142 -3.97 8.69 0.74
C VAL A 142 -2.88 7.69 0.35
N GLU A 143 -1.63 8.13 0.38
CA GLU A 143 -0.47 7.26 0.23
C GLU A 143 0.22 7.03 1.57
N THR A 144 0.29 5.77 2.01
CA THR A 144 1.10 5.36 3.15
C THR A 144 2.46 4.87 2.67
N ARG A 145 3.55 5.40 3.24
CA ARG A 145 4.93 4.99 2.97
C ARG A 145 5.58 4.47 4.24
N VAL A 146 5.94 3.20 4.23
CA VAL A 146 6.61 2.54 5.36
C VAL A 146 8.06 2.27 4.99
N ARG A 147 9.02 2.75 5.80
CA ARG A 147 10.43 2.31 5.71
C ARG A 147 10.70 1.26 6.79
N PHE A 148 11.15 0.09 6.37
CA PHE A 148 11.25 -1.09 7.23
C PHE A 148 12.45 -1.99 6.88
N THR A 149 12.80 -2.91 7.77
CA THR A 149 13.83 -3.94 7.53
C THR A 149 13.24 -5.33 7.35
N ASN A 150 12.09 -5.59 7.95
CA ASN A 150 11.41 -6.87 7.88
C ASN A 150 9.90 -6.71 7.81
N LEU A 151 9.26 -7.66 7.12
CA LEU A 151 7.81 -7.73 6.93
C LEU A 151 7.36 -9.13 7.34
N LEU A 152 6.39 -9.21 8.26
CA LEU A 152 5.67 -10.44 8.54
C LEU A 152 4.27 -10.37 7.91
N VAL A 153 3.88 -11.46 7.27
CA VAL A 153 2.61 -11.60 6.56
C VAL A 153 1.81 -12.71 7.22
N THR A 154 0.68 -12.35 7.83
CA THR A 154 -0.25 -13.27 8.49
C THR A 154 -1.56 -13.30 7.73
N LEU A 155 -1.92 -14.46 7.18
CA LEU A 155 -3.21 -14.67 6.53
C LEU A 155 -4.26 -15.06 7.55
N PHE A 156 -5.52 -14.66 7.33
CA PHE A 156 -6.64 -15.11 8.13
C PHE A 156 -7.83 -15.50 7.24
N THR A 157 -8.59 -16.50 7.69
CA THR A 157 -9.70 -17.13 6.94
C THR A 157 -11.06 -16.50 7.26
N ARG A 158 -11.14 -15.64 8.28
CA ARG A 158 -12.37 -14.94 8.66
C ARG A 158 -12.07 -13.53 9.14
N VAL A 159 -12.93 -12.58 8.77
CA VAL A 159 -13.00 -11.24 9.36
C VAL A 159 -14.24 -11.19 10.23
N VAL A 160 -14.06 -10.86 11.50
CA VAL A 160 -15.16 -10.57 12.43
C VAL A 160 -15.06 -9.07 12.74
N ALA A 161 -15.75 -8.25 11.95
CA ALA A 161 -15.82 -6.82 12.20
C ALA A 161 -17.11 -6.51 12.97
N PRO A 162 -17.06 -5.87 14.17
CA PRO A 162 -18.23 -5.18 14.69
C PRO A 162 -18.61 -4.10 13.66
N GLY A 163 -19.90 -3.96 13.35
CA GLY A 163 -20.39 -3.27 12.15
C GLY A 163 -19.67 -1.96 11.79
N ARG A 164 -19.38 -1.78 10.49
CA ARG A 164 -18.76 -0.61 9.81
C ARG A 164 -18.24 0.50 10.76
N GLY A 165 -17.14 0.25 11.46
CA GLY A 165 -16.32 1.30 12.03
C GLY A 165 -15.67 2.10 10.90
N ARG A 166 -15.87 3.41 10.85
CA ARG A 166 -15.21 4.30 9.89
C ARG A 166 -13.72 4.37 10.23
N SER A 167 -12.86 3.76 9.42
CA SER A 167 -11.42 4.07 9.47
C SER A 167 -11.26 5.51 9.03
N ASN A 168 -10.91 6.42 9.94
CA ASN A 168 -10.90 7.84 9.64
C ASN A 168 -9.52 8.24 9.12
N ILE A 169 -9.44 8.82 7.91
CA ILE A 169 -8.19 9.32 7.31
C ILE A 169 -7.41 10.23 8.27
N LYS A 170 -8.15 10.96 9.13
CA LYS A 170 -7.59 11.82 10.17
C LYS A 170 -6.72 11.06 11.18
N GLU A 171 -7.12 9.85 11.60
CA GLU A 171 -6.32 9.03 12.54
C GLU A 171 -5.00 8.60 11.91
N LEU A 172 -5.00 8.22 10.63
CA LEU A 172 -3.78 7.90 9.88
C LEU A 172 -2.83 9.10 9.77
N ALA A 173 -3.37 10.30 9.54
CA ALA A 173 -2.59 11.53 9.49
C ALA A 173 -2.03 11.93 10.87
N GLU A 174 -2.83 11.80 11.93
CA GLU A 174 -2.41 12.05 13.32
C GLU A 174 -1.31 11.08 13.77
N MET A 175 -1.41 9.80 13.40
CA MET A 175 -0.39 8.77 13.66
C MET A 175 0.95 9.03 12.94
N ALA A 176 0.94 9.74 11.82
CA ALA A 176 2.15 10.13 11.10
C ALA A 176 2.84 11.38 11.68
N ALA A 177 2.13 12.14 12.51
CA ALA A 177 2.63 13.37 13.13
C ALA A 177 3.25 13.14 14.52
N SER A 178 3.06 11.96 15.12
CA SER A 178 3.59 11.55 16.44
C SER A 178 4.91 10.79 16.34
#